data_AF-A0A6G1H686-F1
#
_entry.id   AF-A0A6G1H686-F1
#
_cell.length_a   1.000
_cell.length_b   1.000
_cell.length_c   1.000
_cell.angle_alpha   90.00
_cell.angle_beta   90.00
_cell.angle_gamma   90.00
#
_symmetry.space_group_name_H-M   'P 1'
#
loop_
_entity.id
_entity.type
_entity.pdbx_description
1 polymer ?
#
loop_
_entity_poly.entity_id
_entity_poly.type
_entity_poly.pdbx_seq_one_letter_code
_entity_poly.pdbx_strand_id
1 'polypeptide(L)'
;MSTASKLTLGVTSLSAVVTVLFVHYSQRWEKAAMHEGVLRDMEMQRQKQERVQQERLQDFEMQRALEQEYRKVQSVSDGTGPK
;
A
#
# COMPACT_ATOMS: atom_id res chain seq x y z
N MET A 1 -8.75 47.49 34.98
CA MET A 1 -9.43 46.55 34.04
C MET A 1 -10.62 45.91 34.73
N SER A 2 -11.77 45.88 34.05
CA SER A 2 -12.98 45.20 34.54
C SER A 2 -12.73 43.70 34.74
N THR A 3 -13.40 43.11 35.73
CA THR A 3 -13.38 41.67 36.03
C THR A 3 -13.82 40.84 34.82
N ALA A 4 -14.79 41.34 34.05
CA ALA A 4 -15.26 40.71 32.81
C ALA A 4 -14.12 40.56 31.78
N SER A 5 -13.33 41.61 31.56
CA SER A 5 -12.22 41.58 30.60
C SER A 5 -11.12 40.59 31.00
N LYS A 6 -10.84 40.44 32.30
CA LYS A 6 -9.88 39.46 32.82
C LYS A 6 -10.38 38.03 32.63
N LEU A 7 -11.68 37.81 32.83
CA LEU A 7 -12.31 36.50 32.62
C LEU A 7 -12.26 36.10 31.14
N THR A 8 -12.63 36.99 30.23
CA THR A 8 -12.55 36.74 28.79
C THR A 8 -11.13 36.41 28.35
N LEU A 9 -10.14 37.17 28.84
CA LEU A 9 -8.73 36.89 28.52
C LEU A 9 -8.31 35.51 29.01
N GLY A 10 -8.64 35.15 30.27
CA GLY A 10 -8.32 33.84 30.83
C GLY A 10 -8.96 32.68 30.07
N VAL A 11 -10.23 32.81 29.70
CA VAL A 11 -10.96 31.80 28.92
C VAL A 11 -10.34 31.62 27.54
N THR A 12 -10.07 32.70 26.82
CA THR A 12 -9.48 32.63 25.48
C THR A 12 -8.08 32.02 25.54
N SER A 13 -7.24 32.44 26.49
CA SER A 13 -5.90 31.85 26.68
C SER A 13 -5.98 30.35 27.00
N LEU A 14 -6.91 29.95 27.88
CA LEU A 14 -7.11 28.53 28.19
C LEU A 14 -7.57 27.74 26.97
N SER A 15 -8.52 28.27 26.20
CA SER A 15 -9.00 27.61 24.97
C SER A 15 -7.88 27.42 23.95
N ALA A 16 -6.97 28.39 23.82
CA ALA A 16 -5.83 28.28 22.92
C ALA A 16 -4.89 27.14 23.35
N VAL A 17 -4.58 27.06 24.65
CA VAL A 17 -3.75 25.96 25.19
C VAL A 17 -4.41 24.61 24.98
N VAL A 18 -5.71 24.50 25.25
CA VAL A 18 -6.48 23.26 25.05
C VAL A 18 -6.42 22.80 23.59
N THR A 19 -6.66 23.71 22.63
CA THR A 19 -6.59 23.40 21.20
C THR A 19 -5.21 22.90 20.80
N VAL A 20 -4.14 23.55 21.28
CA VAL A 20 -2.77 23.11 20.98
C VAL A 20 -2.52 21.70 21.51
N LEU A 21 -2.89 21.41 22.76
CA LEU A 21 -2.75 20.07 23.34
C LEU A 21 -3.55 19.02 22.56
N PHE A 22 -4.79 19.36 22.18
CA PHE A 22 -5.66 18.49 21.40
C PHE A 22 -5.05 18.12 20.04
N VAL A 23 -4.53 19.10 19.29
CA VAL A 23 -3.89 18.83 17.99
C VAL A 23 -2.65 17.93 18.15
N HIS A 24 -1.79 18.21 19.14
CA HIS A 24 -0.61 17.37 19.38
C HIS A 24 -0.98 15.93 19.75
N TYR A 25 -2.09 15.74 20.47
CA TYR A 25 -2.63 14.42 20.75
C TYR A 25 -3.15 13.75 19.48
N SER A 26 -3.99 14.43 18.69
CA SER A 26 -4.54 13.89 17.42
C SER A 26 -3.45 13.48 16.45
N GLN A 27 -2.42 14.32 16.27
CA GLN A 27 -1.28 14.02 15.40
C GLN A 27 -0.54 12.74 15.80
N ARG A 28 -0.40 12.46 17.09
CA ARG A 28 0.23 11.22 17.57
C ARG A 28 -0.63 10.00 17.24
N TRP A 29 -1.95 10.11 17.41
CA TRP A 29 -2.89 9.05 17.07
C TRP A 29 -2.91 8.76 15.57
N GLU A 30 -3.00 9.79 14.75
CA GLU A 30 -2.96 9.66 13.29
C GLU A 30 -1.65 9.03 12.81
N LYS A 31 -0.51 9.41 13.40
CA LYS A 31 0.79 8.81 13.09
C LYS A 31 0.83 7.31 13.44
N ALA A 32 0.21 6.89 14.53
CA ALA A 32 0.10 5.49 14.88
C ALA A 32 -0.78 4.72 13.87
N ALA A 33 -1.94 5.29 13.51
CA ALA A 33 -2.84 4.71 12.50
C ALA A 33 -2.17 4.58 11.11
N MET A 34 -1.28 5.51 10.75
CA MET A 34 -0.55 5.44 9.48
C MET A 34 0.37 4.20 9.39
N HIS A 35 0.94 3.74 10.51
CA HIS A 35 1.77 2.54 10.52
C HIS A 35 0.95 1.27 10.26
N GLU A 36 -0.28 1.23 10.77
CA GLU A 36 -1.22 0.13 10.52
C GLU A 36 -1.63 0.07 9.05
N GLY A 37 -1.85 1.22 8.42
CA GLY A 37 -2.10 1.31 6.98
C GLY A 37 -0.96 0.72 6.13
N VAL A 38 0.30 1.00 6.48
CA VAL A 38 1.47 0.48 5.76
C VAL A 38 1.60 -1.04 5.90
N LEU A 39 1.34 -1.60 7.08
CA LEU A 39 1.36 -3.05 7.31
C LEU A 39 0.33 -3.75 6.42
N ARG A 40 -0.90 -3.23 6.38
CA ARG A 40 -1.97 -3.76 5.54
C ARG A 40 -1.63 -3.70 4.05
N ASP A 41 -1.00 -2.62 3.59
CA ASP A 41 -0.54 -2.50 2.20
C ASP A 41 0.55 -3.52 1.86
N MET A 42 1.48 -3.80 2.78
CA MET A 42 2.50 -4.84 2.57
C MET A 42 1.88 -6.24 2.47
N GLU A 43 0.88 -6.56 3.29
CA GLU A 43 0.15 -7.83 3.20
C GLU A 43 -0.57 -7.96 1.85
N MET A 44 -1.26 -6.91 1.41
CA MET A 44 -1.92 -6.88 0.10
C MET A 44 -0.91 -7.03 -1.05
N GLN A 45 0.27 -6.42 -0.96
CA GLN A 45 1.31 -6.57 -1.98
C GLN A 45 1.83 -8.01 -2.06
N ARG A 46 2.04 -8.68 -0.92
CA ARG A 46 2.46 -10.09 -0.90
C ARG A 46 1.43 -10.99 -1.57
N GLN A 47 0.16 -10.87 -1.21
CA GLN A 47 -0.92 -11.65 -1.83
C GLN A 47 -1.04 -11.35 -3.33
N LYS A 48 -0.87 -10.10 -3.75
CA LYS A 48 -0.87 -9.73 -5.17
C LYS A 48 0.30 -10.37 -5.91
N GLN A 49 1.50 -10.37 -5.34
CA GLN A 49 2.67 -11.02 -5.94
C GLN A 49 2.47 -12.53 -6.08
N GLU A 50 1.89 -13.19 -5.08
CA GLU A 50 1.56 -14.62 -5.13
C GLU A 50 0.57 -14.93 -6.26
N ARG A 51 -0.51 -14.14 -6.39
CA ARG A 51 -1.48 -14.30 -7.48
C ARG A 51 -0.86 -14.13 -8.85
N VAL A 52 -0.06 -13.07 -9.03
CA VAL A 52 0.63 -12.81 -10.31
C VAL A 52 1.56 -13.96 -10.66
N GLN A 53 2.31 -14.51 -9.69
CA GLN A 53 3.18 -15.66 -9.94
C GLN A 53 2.39 -16.90 -10.41
N GLN A 54 1.24 -17.18 -9.79
CA GLN A 54 0.38 -18.28 -10.21
C GLN A 54 -0.17 -18.09 -11.63
N GLU A 55 -0.63 -16.87 -11.96
CA GLU A 55 -1.09 -16.54 -13.31
C GLU A 55 0.03 -16.75 -14.35
N ARG A 56 1.27 -16.33 -14.05
CA ARG A 56 2.43 -16.55 -14.94
C ARG A 56 2.74 -18.02 -15.15
N LEU A 57 2.61 -18.84 -14.12
CA LEU A 57 2.81 -20.29 -14.23
C LEU A 57 1.75 -20.93 -15.13
N GLN A 58 0.48 -20.54 -14.97
CA GLN A 58 -0.61 -21.03 -15.81
C GLN A 58 -0.43 -20.62 -17.28
N ASP A 59 -0.05 -19.36 -17.53
CA ASP A 59 0.27 -18.87 -18.87
C ASP A 59 1.40 -19.68 -19.51
N PHE A 60 2.45 -20.00 -18.74
CA PHE A 60 3.57 -20.79 -19.21
C PHE A 60 3.17 -22.22 -19.54
N GLU A 61 2.37 -22.87 -18.70
CA GLU A 61 1.87 -24.22 -18.95
C GLU A 61 0.98 -24.28 -20.20
N MET A 62 0.10 -23.30 -20.38
CA MET A 62 -0.72 -23.16 -21.58
C MET A 62 0.13 -23.00 -22.83
N GLN A 63 1.15 -22.13 -22.80
CA GLN A 63 2.06 -21.95 -23.93
C GLN A 63 2.83 -23.22 -24.26
N ARG A 64 3.32 -23.94 -23.23
CA ARG A 64 4.01 -25.22 -23.41
C ARG A 64 3.09 -26.26 -24.06
N ALA A 65 1.84 -26.36 -23.62
CA ALA A 65 0.87 -27.28 -24.22
C ALA A 65 0.59 -26.93 -25.69
N LEU A 66 0.40 -25.64 -25.99
CA LEU A 66 0.22 -25.15 -27.36
C LEU A 66 1.44 -25.47 -28.23
N GLU A 67 2.66 -25.24 -27.72
CA GLU A 67 3.90 -25.57 -28.43
C GLU A 67 3.98 -27.06 -28.76
N GLN A 68 3.61 -27.93 -27.81
CA GLN A 68 3.56 -29.38 -28.05
C GLN A 68 2.56 -29.76 -29.14
N GLU A 69 1.42 -29.08 -29.24
CA GLU A 69 0.45 -29.31 -30.31
C GLU A 69 0.98 -28.83 -31.67
N TYR A 70 1.57 -27.64 -31.74
CA TYR A 70 2.14 -27.11 -32.98
C TYR A 70 3.34 -27.93 -33.48
N ARG A 71 4.19 -28.44 -32.57
CA ARG A 71 5.33 -29.31 -32.92
C ARG A 71 4.91 -30.63 -33.59
N LYS A 72 3.67 -31.12 -33.39
CA LYS A 72 3.16 -32.33 -34.07
C LYS A 72 2.97 -32.11 -35.57
N VAL A 73 2.71 -30.86 -35.98
CA VAL A 73 2.41 -30.50 -37.37
C VAL A 73 3.61 -29.79 -38.02
N GLN A 74 4.43 -29.09 -37.23
CA GLN A 74 5.55 -28.29 -37.72
C GLN A 74 6.88 -28.70 -37.06
N SER A 75 7.89 -29.03 -37.86
CA SER A 75 9.27 -29.17 -37.36
C SER A 75 9.90 -27.79 -37.20
N VAL A 76 10.00 -27.30 -35.97
CA VAL A 76 10.66 -26.02 -35.67
C VAL A 76 12.12 -26.29 -35.28
N SER A 77 13.06 -25.50 -35.82
CA SER A 77 14.46 -25.53 -35.41
C SER A 77 14.60 -24.86 -34.04
N ASP A 78 15.09 -25.59 -33.03
CA ASP A 78 15.44 -25.00 -31.73
C ASP A 78 16.56 -23.99 -31.98
N GLY A 79 16.25 -22.69 -31.92
CA GLY A 79 17.06 -21.56 -32.37
C GLY A 79 18.41 -21.39 -31.65
N THR A 80 19.27 -22.40 -31.75
CA THR A 80 20.66 -22.44 -31.30
C THR A 80 21.54 -22.08 -32.50
N GLY A 81 21.31 -20.91 -33.08
CA GLY A 81 22.25 -20.33 -34.05
C GLY A 81 23.45 -19.77 -33.29
N PRO A 82 24.70 -19.93 -33.79
CA PRO A 82 25.86 -19.32 -33.15
C PRO A 82 25.70 -17.79 -33.16
N LYS A 83 26.09 -17.16 -32.04
CA LYS A 83 26.08 -15.70 -31.85
C LYS A 83 26.99 -14.98 -32.84
#